data_AF-A0A179BJT8-F1
#
_entry.id   AF-A0A179BJT8-F1
#
_cell.length_a   1.000
_cell.length_b   1.000
_cell.length_c   1.000
_cell.angle_alpha   90.00
_cell.angle_beta   90.00
_cell.angle_gamma   90.00
#
_symmetry.space_group_name_H-M   'P 1'
#
loop_
_entity.id
_entity.type
_entity.pdbx_description
1 polymer ?
#
loop_
_entity_poly.entity_id
_entity_poly.type
_entity_poly.pdbx_seq_one_letter_code
_entity_poly.pdbx_strand_id
1 'polypeptide(L)'
;MASFRDWLGRVVLGRELMEQVAEGRIGSVRNPYSGHPADGMTPVKLAGILRAAANGEPEPYFELAEDIEERDLHYAGVLGTRKRSVAQLPITVKAASDSAEHQKHAALVQSWLDDEILQASLFDMLDAIGKGLSVMEIDWQYRLGNMLPRELTWRTQRWFTFDYEDGETVLLREGVTGEELPSHKFITHRHKQKSGLTIRAGIARVASWSWMFKAFTVKDWAIFCQNFGQPIRIGKYGRGATEAEKDVLWRAVSSIAGDCAAIIPREMLIELTEVGSKGTTTDMYERRADWHDRQVSKLVLGQTATTDAIAGGHAVGKEHRLVQEDIERADARCISSTLNEQLIPNIVAFNFGPQDHYPKVRVGRPDEVPLGEFAEAFDKLALHGLTAEESYLRDRMGIPAPKAGAILVGGRKPEPASGADPAAVPPAKKDRPEKTVHSAFNHLFRSLHAKSSNDIVVDELTARLERDAAGALGGMVDQVKTALMQATDLRDAAERIAKLDLEPDALAEAMARGMALAHLAGQATLIDDLRSNDE
;
A
#
# COMPACT_ATOMS: atom_id res chain seq x y z
N MET A 1 -15.17 -24.50 41.56
CA MET A 1 -14.92 -23.66 40.36
C MET A 1 -14.22 -24.52 39.33
N ALA A 2 -14.53 -24.40 38.05
CA ALA A 2 -13.77 -25.10 37.02
C ALA A 2 -12.33 -24.55 36.99
N SER A 3 -11.35 -25.44 37.05
CA SER A 3 -9.93 -25.15 36.89
C SER A 3 -9.48 -25.63 35.52
N PHE A 4 -8.74 -24.80 34.81
CA PHE A 4 -8.21 -25.11 33.48
C PHE A 4 -6.69 -25.28 33.53
N ARG A 5 -6.12 -25.79 32.44
CA ARG A 5 -4.68 -25.81 32.22
C ARG A 5 -4.37 -25.00 30.98
N ASP A 6 -3.46 -24.05 31.10
CA ASP A 6 -2.91 -23.36 29.94
C ASP A 6 -2.00 -24.29 29.13
N TRP A 7 -1.50 -23.82 27.98
CA TRP A 7 -0.63 -24.63 27.12
C TRP A 7 0.72 -25.01 27.76
N LEU A 8 1.15 -24.28 28.80
CA LEU A 8 2.33 -24.58 29.61
C LEU A 8 2.03 -25.56 30.76
N GLY A 9 0.78 -26.00 30.90
CA GLY A 9 0.33 -26.91 31.95
C GLY A 9 0.10 -26.25 33.31
N ARG A 10 0.14 -24.91 33.40
CA ARG A 10 -0.16 -24.16 34.63
C ARG A 10 -1.66 -24.16 34.88
N VAL A 11 -2.04 -24.33 36.14
CA VAL A 11 -3.45 -24.33 36.54
C VAL A 11 -3.95 -22.89 36.61
N VAL A 12 -5.05 -22.61 35.92
CA VAL A 12 -5.70 -21.29 35.89
C VAL A 12 -7.14 -21.42 36.37
N LEU A 13 -7.59 -20.51 37.23
CA LEU A 13 -8.97 -20.54 37.71
C LEU A 13 -9.90 -19.90 36.66
N GLY A 14 -11.06 -20.52 36.41
CA GLY A 14 -12.02 -19.98 35.43
C GLY A 14 -12.51 -18.55 35.74
N ARG A 15 -12.50 -18.14 37.01
CA ARG A 15 -12.81 -16.76 37.41
C ARG A 15 -11.76 -15.75 36.92
N GLU A 16 -10.48 -16.09 37.04
CA GLU A 16 -9.36 -15.24 36.59
C GLU A 16 -9.39 -15.03 35.07
N LEU A 17 -9.86 -16.05 34.33
CA LEU A 17 -10.01 -15.96 32.88
C LEU A 17 -11.08 -14.96 32.43
N MET A 18 -12.12 -14.75 33.24
CA MET A 18 -13.26 -13.87 32.93
C MET A 18 -13.11 -12.45 33.51
N GLU A 19 -12.09 -12.20 34.34
CA GLU A 19 -11.86 -10.90 34.97
C GLU A 19 -10.93 -10.04 34.09
N GLN A 20 -11.24 -8.76 33.93
CA GLN A 20 -10.36 -7.84 33.22
C GLN A 20 -9.21 -7.39 34.13
N VAL A 21 -8.00 -7.41 33.60
CA VAL A 21 -6.73 -7.08 34.30
C VAL A 21 -6.27 -5.67 33.92
N ALA A 22 -6.36 -5.29 32.65
CA ALA A 22 -5.84 -4.01 32.14
C ALA A 22 -6.92 -2.94 31.94
N GLU A 23 -7.72 -2.64 32.97
CA GLU A 23 -8.72 -1.58 32.92
C GLU A 23 -8.14 -0.18 33.22
N GLY A 24 -8.57 0.82 32.45
CA GLY A 24 -8.29 2.22 32.75
C GLY A 24 -9.09 2.70 33.95
N ARG A 25 -8.44 3.33 34.93
CA ARG A 25 -9.10 3.86 36.14
C ARG A 25 -8.68 5.30 36.41
N ILE A 26 -9.66 6.18 36.63
CA ILE A 26 -9.42 7.58 37.01
C ILE A 26 -8.64 7.59 38.34
N GLY A 27 -7.54 8.34 38.37
CA GLY A 27 -6.65 8.42 39.54
C GLY A 27 -5.60 7.28 39.62
N SER A 28 -5.57 6.38 38.65
CA SER A 28 -4.47 5.40 38.49
C SER A 28 -3.43 5.89 37.48
N VAL A 29 -2.28 5.21 37.43
CA VAL A 29 -1.24 5.42 36.39
C VAL A 29 -1.80 5.12 34.98
N ARG A 30 -2.84 4.29 34.88
CA ARG A 30 -3.56 3.96 33.65
C ARG A 30 -4.70 4.94 33.40
N ASN A 31 -4.35 6.19 33.13
CA ASN A 31 -5.31 7.21 32.77
C ASN A 31 -5.91 6.91 31.38
N PRO A 32 -7.25 6.91 31.21
CA PRO A 32 -7.87 6.79 29.90
C PRO A 32 -7.47 7.92 28.94
N TYR A 33 -7.20 9.12 29.44
CA TYR A 33 -6.81 10.27 28.62
C TYR A 33 -5.30 10.25 28.29
N SER A 34 -4.92 10.66 27.07
CA SER A 34 -3.54 10.80 26.60
C SER A 34 -3.02 12.22 26.74
N GLY A 35 -1.70 12.35 26.93
CA GLY A 35 -0.98 13.59 26.66
C GLY A 35 -0.78 13.81 25.16
N HIS A 36 -0.45 15.05 24.80
CA HIS A 36 -0.19 15.47 23.42
C HIS A 36 1.23 16.02 23.26
N PRO A 37 2.28 15.17 23.33
CA PRO A 37 3.66 15.60 23.21
C PRO A 37 3.97 16.29 21.87
N ALA A 38 3.15 16.09 20.82
CA ALA A 38 3.22 16.82 19.56
C ALA A 38 3.08 18.34 19.70
N ASP A 39 2.45 18.84 20.77
CA ASP A 39 2.28 20.27 20.98
C ASP A 39 3.61 20.95 21.29
N GLY A 40 3.89 22.04 20.57
CA GLY A 40 5.18 22.73 20.67
C GLY A 40 6.38 21.86 20.27
N MET A 41 6.20 20.95 19.30
CA MET A 41 7.27 20.06 18.85
C MET A 41 8.48 20.83 18.33
N THR A 42 9.68 20.40 18.74
CA THR A 42 10.96 20.89 18.25
C THR A 42 11.91 19.71 18.01
N PRO A 43 12.98 19.87 17.19
CA PRO A 43 13.95 18.80 16.99
C PRO A 43 14.58 18.29 18.30
N VAL A 44 14.82 19.19 19.25
CA VAL A 44 15.37 18.84 20.57
C VAL A 44 14.36 18.03 21.39
N LYS A 45 13.08 18.44 21.40
CA LYS A 45 12.00 17.72 22.10
C LYS A 45 11.79 16.32 21.51
N LEU A 46 11.74 16.21 20.18
CA LEU A 46 11.62 14.91 19.49
C LEU A 46 12.78 13.99 19.82
N ALA A 47 14.02 14.49 19.74
CA ALA A 47 15.20 13.71 20.10
C ALA A 47 15.17 13.27 21.59
N GLY A 48 14.65 14.11 22.48
CA GLY A 48 14.44 13.79 23.89
C GLY A 48 13.46 12.62 24.08
N ILE A 49 12.27 12.70 23.48
CA ILE A 49 11.25 11.64 23.52
C ILE A 49 11.81 10.31 23.01
N LEU A 50 12.48 10.33 21.85
CA LEU A 50 13.04 9.12 21.25
C LEU A 50 14.19 8.50 22.05
N ARG A 51 14.95 9.31 22.81
CA ARG A 51 15.98 8.84 23.73
C ARG A 51 15.38 8.28 25.02
N ALA A 52 14.38 8.95 25.60
CA ALA A 52 13.67 8.47 26.78
C ALA A 52 13.05 7.07 26.52
N ALA A 53 12.39 6.89 25.38
CA ALA A 53 11.85 5.60 24.98
C ALA A 53 12.92 4.51 24.79
N ALA A 54 14.14 4.88 24.37
CA ALA A 54 15.25 3.93 24.27
C ALA A 54 15.87 3.56 25.63
N ASN A 55 15.57 4.33 26.68
CA ASN A 55 16.09 4.18 28.04
C ASN A 55 15.03 3.68 29.04
N GLY A 56 13.91 3.12 28.57
CA GLY A 56 12.88 2.52 29.43
C GLY A 56 11.69 3.43 29.77
N GLU A 57 11.60 4.63 29.18
CA GLU A 57 10.45 5.53 29.34
C GLU A 57 9.65 5.65 28.02
N PRO A 58 8.79 4.66 27.67
CA PRO A 58 8.17 4.58 26.35
C PRO A 58 6.91 5.45 26.19
N GLU A 59 6.28 5.88 27.28
CA GLU A 59 4.97 6.53 27.26
C GLU A 59 4.90 7.78 26.36
N PRO A 60 5.81 8.78 26.45
CA PRO A 60 5.77 9.94 25.56
C PRO A 60 5.98 9.59 24.09
N TYR A 61 6.64 8.47 23.79
CA TYR A 61 6.79 7.99 22.42
C TYR A 61 5.49 7.36 21.89
N PHE A 62 4.78 6.57 22.70
CA PHE A 62 3.49 6.03 22.31
C PHE A 62 2.44 7.12 22.09
N GLU A 63 2.41 8.14 22.96
CA GLU A 63 1.57 9.33 22.78
C GLU A 63 1.93 10.10 21.51
N LEU A 64 3.22 10.32 21.26
CA LEU A 64 3.66 10.98 20.03
C LEU A 64 3.28 10.17 18.78
N ALA A 65 3.41 8.85 18.82
CA ALA A 65 3.06 7.98 17.71
C ALA A 65 1.55 8.04 17.39
N GLU A 66 0.70 8.18 18.40
CA GLU A 66 -0.74 8.39 18.27
C GLU A 66 -1.05 9.80 17.71
N ASP A 67 -0.44 10.85 18.29
CA ASP A 67 -0.60 12.23 17.81
C ASP A 67 -0.28 12.38 16.30
N ILE A 68 0.81 11.76 15.82
CA ILE A 68 1.16 11.87 14.39
C ILE A 68 0.19 11.12 13.48
N GLU A 69 -0.41 10.03 13.96
CA GLU A 69 -1.44 9.27 13.23
C GLU A 69 -2.74 10.07 13.12
N GLU A 70 -3.05 10.90 14.12
CA GLU A 70 -4.22 11.79 14.11
C GLU A 70 -3.99 13.10 13.33
N ARG A 71 -2.74 13.61 13.30
CA ARG A 71 -2.42 14.93 12.73
C ARG A 71 -1.95 14.91 11.28
N ASP A 72 -1.35 13.81 10.80
CA ASP A 72 -0.82 13.72 9.43
C ASP A 72 -1.71 12.91 8.50
N LEU A 73 -2.43 13.61 7.63
CA LEU A 73 -3.34 13.02 6.65
C LEU A 73 -2.67 11.96 5.77
N HIS A 74 -1.42 12.19 5.35
CA HIS A 74 -0.73 11.26 4.47
C HIS A 74 -0.30 10.01 5.23
N TYR A 75 0.33 10.17 6.40
CA TYR A 75 0.75 9.06 7.26
C TYR A 75 -0.45 8.20 7.67
N ALA A 76 -1.56 8.81 8.10
CA ALA A 76 -2.80 8.12 8.43
C ALA A 76 -3.34 7.31 7.23
N GLY A 77 -3.32 7.90 6.04
CA GLY A 77 -3.76 7.27 4.79
C GLY A 77 -2.94 6.02 4.42
N VAL A 78 -1.60 6.13 4.40
CA VAL A 78 -0.73 5.01 4.02
C VAL A 78 -0.67 3.92 5.08
N LEU A 79 -0.65 4.29 6.37
CA LEU A 79 -0.62 3.34 7.48
C LEU A 79 -1.94 2.56 7.56
N GLY A 80 -3.07 3.26 7.47
CA GLY A 80 -4.39 2.63 7.43
C GLY A 80 -4.57 1.69 6.23
N THR A 81 -3.97 2.03 5.07
CA THR A 81 -3.97 1.14 3.89
C THR A 81 -3.20 -0.15 4.16
N ARG A 82 -1.99 -0.06 4.74
CA ARG A 82 -1.20 -1.24 5.12
C ARG A 82 -1.93 -2.12 6.15
N LYS A 83 -2.46 -1.53 7.22
CA LYS A 83 -3.24 -2.23 8.25
C LYS A 83 -4.46 -2.96 7.63
N ARG A 84 -5.28 -2.27 6.83
CA ARG A 84 -6.47 -2.87 6.20
C ARG A 84 -6.15 -3.96 5.17
N SER A 85 -5.03 -3.82 4.43
CA SER A 85 -4.64 -4.81 3.43
C SER A 85 -4.45 -6.21 4.03
N VAL A 86 -3.96 -6.29 5.28
CA VAL A 86 -3.78 -7.52 6.03
C VAL A 86 -5.03 -7.91 6.82
N ALA A 87 -5.68 -6.94 7.47
CA ALA A 87 -6.86 -7.18 8.31
C ALA A 87 -8.09 -7.70 7.55
N GLN A 88 -8.11 -7.61 6.22
CA GLN A 88 -9.17 -8.15 5.36
C GLN A 88 -8.82 -9.51 4.72
N LEU A 89 -7.63 -10.05 4.98
CA LEU A 89 -7.22 -11.32 4.41
C LEU A 89 -8.02 -12.48 5.02
N PRO A 90 -8.27 -13.55 4.25
CA PRO A 90 -8.93 -14.73 4.79
C PRO A 90 -8.04 -15.39 5.84
N ILE A 91 -8.70 -15.98 6.84
CA ILE A 91 -8.05 -16.74 7.90
C ILE A 91 -8.35 -18.21 7.67
N THR A 92 -7.30 -19.03 7.60
CA THR A 92 -7.41 -20.47 7.37
C THR A 92 -6.85 -21.25 8.56
N VAL A 93 -7.42 -22.42 8.83
CA VAL A 93 -6.95 -23.34 9.87
C VAL A 93 -6.47 -24.64 9.21
N LYS A 94 -5.28 -25.09 9.59
CA LYS A 94 -4.76 -26.40 9.22
C LYS A 94 -4.59 -27.26 10.48
N ALA A 95 -5.17 -28.45 10.48
CA ALA A 95 -4.93 -29.44 11.53
C ALA A 95 -3.46 -29.83 11.62
N ALA A 96 -3.00 -30.22 12.80
CA ALA A 96 -1.61 -30.63 13.02
C ALA A 96 -1.25 -31.93 12.26
N SER A 97 -2.21 -32.85 12.13
CA SER A 97 -2.13 -34.05 11.28
C SER A 97 -3.53 -34.57 10.95
N ASP A 98 -3.61 -35.68 10.22
CA ASP A 98 -4.88 -36.34 9.84
C ASP A 98 -5.52 -37.16 10.98
N SER A 99 -4.97 -37.10 12.20
CA SER A 99 -5.57 -37.78 13.35
C SER A 99 -6.93 -37.18 13.70
N ALA A 100 -7.88 -38.03 14.13
CA ALA A 100 -9.21 -37.58 14.51
C ALA A 100 -9.20 -36.52 15.63
N GLU A 101 -8.23 -36.60 16.57
CA GLU A 101 -8.05 -35.62 17.64
C GLU A 101 -7.57 -34.27 17.09
N HIS A 102 -6.58 -34.24 16.20
CA HIS A 102 -6.10 -33.00 15.60
C HIS A 102 -7.15 -32.33 14.72
N GLN A 103 -7.95 -33.13 14.01
CA GLN A 103 -9.09 -32.65 13.23
C GLN A 103 -10.17 -32.04 14.14
N LYS A 104 -10.43 -32.64 15.32
CA LYS A 104 -11.34 -32.09 16.32
C LYS A 104 -10.82 -30.76 16.89
N HIS A 105 -9.52 -30.64 17.16
CA HIS A 105 -8.92 -29.38 17.61
C HIS A 105 -9.03 -28.29 16.55
N ALA A 106 -8.76 -28.62 15.29
CA ALA A 106 -8.89 -27.69 14.18
C ALA A 106 -10.35 -27.25 13.98
N ALA A 107 -11.31 -28.16 14.11
CA ALA A 107 -12.74 -27.84 14.02
C ALA A 107 -13.20 -26.89 15.14
N LEU A 108 -12.68 -27.05 16.38
CA LEU A 108 -12.96 -26.10 17.46
C LEU A 108 -12.43 -24.70 17.12
N VAL A 109 -11.18 -24.61 16.67
CA VAL A 109 -10.56 -23.33 16.29
C VAL A 109 -11.32 -22.69 15.12
N GLN A 110 -11.68 -23.48 14.11
CA GLN A 110 -12.47 -23.02 12.97
C GLN A 110 -13.83 -22.46 13.43
N SER A 111 -14.54 -23.17 14.30
CA SER A 111 -15.84 -22.71 14.82
C SER A 111 -15.75 -21.37 15.56
N TRP A 112 -14.62 -21.10 16.23
CA TRP A 112 -14.38 -19.81 16.88
C TRP A 112 -13.99 -18.71 15.87
N LEU A 113 -13.26 -19.05 14.81
CA LEU A 113 -12.94 -18.09 13.75
C LEU A 113 -14.17 -17.65 12.96
N ASP A 114 -15.15 -18.55 12.80
CA ASP A 114 -16.42 -18.26 12.13
C ASP A 114 -17.26 -17.21 12.90
N ASP A 115 -16.96 -16.94 14.18
CA ASP A 115 -17.55 -15.85 14.96
C ASP A 115 -16.95 -14.46 14.60
N GLU A 116 -15.94 -14.40 13.73
CA GLU A 116 -15.27 -13.18 13.23
C GLU A 116 -14.59 -12.29 14.30
N ILE A 117 -14.53 -12.75 15.56
CA ILE A 117 -13.87 -12.03 16.68
C ILE A 117 -12.41 -11.72 16.35
N LEU A 118 -11.69 -12.71 15.80
CA LEU A 118 -10.30 -12.51 15.41
C LEU A 118 -10.20 -11.48 14.28
N GLN A 119 -11.04 -11.59 13.25
CA GLN A 119 -11.00 -10.71 12.08
C GLN A 119 -11.15 -9.24 12.50
N ALA A 120 -12.12 -8.94 13.36
CA ALA A 120 -12.35 -7.59 13.88
C ALA A 120 -11.14 -7.03 14.64
N SER A 121 -10.42 -7.88 15.36
CA SER A 121 -9.25 -7.48 16.16
C SER A 121 -7.94 -7.31 15.37
N LEU A 122 -7.85 -7.83 14.14
CA LEU A 122 -6.60 -7.80 13.36
C LEU A 122 -6.13 -6.36 13.09
N PHE A 123 -7.05 -5.43 12.86
CA PHE A 123 -6.70 -4.02 12.62
C PHE A 123 -5.96 -3.42 13.82
N ASP A 124 -6.44 -3.69 15.04
CA ASP A 124 -5.86 -3.19 16.28
C ASP A 124 -4.53 -3.90 16.62
N MET A 125 -4.42 -5.20 16.32
CA MET A 125 -3.15 -5.91 16.43
C MET A 125 -2.09 -5.27 15.52
N LEU A 126 -2.46 -4.88 14.30
CA LEU A 126 -1.55 -4.24 13.33
C LEU A 126 -1.16 -2.80 13.69
N ASP A 127 -1.70 -2.24 14.79
CA ASP A 127 -1.17 -1.00 15.38
C ASP A 127 0.32 -1.12 15.77
N ALA A 128 0.79 -2.36 15.98
CA ALA A 128 2.19 -2.68 16.19
C ALA A 128 3.09 -2.23 15.03
N ILE A 129 2.58 -2.10 13.79
CA ILE A 129 3.39 -1.60 12.67
C ILE A 129 3.88 -0.17 12.98
N GLY A 130 2.97 0.69 13.45
CA GLY A 130 3.24 2.06 13.82
C GLY A 130 4.16 2.16 15.04
N LYS A 131 3.74 1.53 16.14
CA LYS A 131 4.34 1.72 17.48
C LYS A 131 5.41 0.70 17.84
N GLY A 132 5.52 -0.41 17.11
CA GLY A 132 6.41 -1.55 17.35
C GLY A 132 5.75 -2.68 18.16
N LEU A 133 4.71 -2.34 18.92
CA LEU A 133 3.98 -3.24 19.81
C LEU A 133 2.47 -2.95 19.74
N SER A 134 1.65 -3.99 19.80
CA SER A 134 0.22 -3.90 20.11
C SER A 134 -0.13 -4.98 21.12
N VAL A 135 -1.01 -4.65 22.06
CA VAL A 135 -1.40 -5.54 23.15
C VAL A 135 -2.91 -5.70 23.15
N MET A 136 -3.37 -6.95 23.05
CA MET A 136 -4.77 -7.31 23.16
C MET A 136 -4.98 -8.04 24.48
N GLU A 137 -6.02 -7.68 25.22
CA GLU A 137 -6.49 -8.46 26.35
C GLU A 137 -7.58 -9.43 25.90
N ILE A 138 -7.49 -10.68 26.35
CA ILE A 138 -8.41 -11.75 26.02
C ILE A 138 -9.46 -11.84 27.13
N ASP A 139 -10.72 -11.60 26.76
CA ASP A 139 -11.87 -11.96 27.58
C ASP A 139 -12.32 -13.37 27.21
N TRP A 140 -12.19 -14.32 28.14
CA TRP A 140 -12.57 -15.70 27.93
C TRP A 140 -13.94 -15.97 28.51
N GLN A 141 -14.76 -16.76 27.80
CA GLN A 141 -16.09 -17.14 28.27
C GLN A 141 -16.41 -18.60 27.94
N TYR A 142 -17.21 -19.22 28.81
CA TYR A 142 -17.87 -20.48 28.48
C TYR A 142 -18.97 -20.26 27.44
N ARG A 143 -18.82 -20.88 26.27
CA ARG A 143 -19.80 -20.90 25.18
C ARG A 143 -19.97 -22.33 24.68
N LEU A 144 -21.21 -22.84 24.68
CA LEU A 144 -21.56 -24.18 24.18
C LEU A 144 -20.68 -25.31 24.76
N GLY A 145 -20.29 -25.19 26.03
CA GLY A 145 -19.44 -26.18 26.72
C GLY A 145 -17.94 -26.02 26.50
N ASN A 146 -17.50 -25.07 25.67
CA ASN A 146 -16.10 -24.77 25.42
C ASN A 146 -15.70 -23.42 26.06
N MET A 147 -14.46 -23.31 26.52
CA MET A 147 -13.87 -22.05 26.98
C MET A 147 -13.19 -21.37 25.79
N LEU A 148 -13.78 -20.28 25.30
CA LEU A 148 -13.34 -19.60 24.07
C LEU A 148 -13.18 -18.09 24.32
N PRO A 149 -12.31 -17.41 23.55
CA PRO A 149 -12.27 -15.95 23.57
C PRO A 149 -13.61 -15.38 23.11
N ARG A 150 -14.23 -14.55 23.95
CA ARG A 150 -15.42 -13.77 23.61
C ARG A 150 -15.03 -12.49 22.89
N GLU A 151 -13.99 -11.84 23.37
CA GLU A 151 -13.53 -10.54 22.88
C GLU A 151 -12.02 -10.44 23.00
N LEU A 152 -11.40 -9.75 22.05
CA LEU A 152 -10.00 -9.36 22.06
C LEU A 152 -9.96 -7.84 22.14
N THR A 153 -9.85 -7.30 23.36
CA THR A 153 -9.93 -5.86 23.59
C THR A 153 -8.54 -5.24 23.43
N TRP A 154 -8.41 -4.27 22.53
CA TRP A 154 -7.18 -3.51 22.40
C TRP A 154 -6.90 -2.69 23.67
N ARG A 155 -5.67 -2.78 24.18
CA ARG A 155 -5.21 -1.99 25.32
C ARG A 155 -4.15 -1.01 24.85
N THR A 156 -4.33 0.26 25.21
CA THR A 156 -3.39 1.31 24.81
C THR A 156 -1.98 0.99 25.29
N GLN A 157 -0.99 1.11 24.39
CA GLN A 157 0.39 0.76 24.68
C GLN A 157 1.00 1.62 25.80
N ARG A 158 0.41 2.79 26.09
CA ARG A 158 0.80 3.68 27.20
C ARG A 158 0.67 3.02 28.56
N TRP A 159 -0.20 2.03 28.70
CA TRP A 159 -0.38 1.28 29.94
C TRP A 159 0.68 0.20 30.16
N PHE A 160 1.62 0.05 29.22
CA PHE A 160 2.68 -0.95 29.29
C PHE A 160 4.05 -0.28 29.29
N THR A 161 5.01 -0.97 29.91
CA THR A 161 6.42 -0.60 29.91
C THR A 161 7.26 -1.83 29.55
N PHE A 162 8.56 -1.63 29.45
CA PHE A 162 9.52 -2.71 29.28
C PHE A 162 10.29 -2.92 30.57
N ASP A 163 10.67 -4.16 30.85
CA ASP A 163 11.56 -4.51 31.94
C ASP A 163 12.92 -3.81 31.76
N TYR A 164 13.49 -3.28 32.85
CA TYR A 164 14.74 -2.51 32.80
C TYR A 164 15.98 -3.40 32.73
N GLU A 165 15.89 -4.68 33.13
CA GLU A 165 17.01 -5.61 33.08
C GLU A 165 17.26 -6.11 31.65
N ASP A 166 16.21 -6.51 30.94
CA ASP A 166 16.32 -7.05 29.57
C ASP A 166 15.91 -6.07 28.46
N GLY A 167 15.13 -5.02 28.76
CA GLY A 167 14.66 -4.03 27.81
C GLY A 167 13.61 -4.52 26.80
N GLU A 168 13.08 -5.74 26.96
CA GLU A 168 12.26 -6.42 25.97
C GLU A 168 10.98 -7.06 26.56
N THR A 169 11.02 -7.57 27.79
CA THR A 169 9.85 -8.12 28.49
C THR A 169 8.82 -7.01 28.71
N VAL A 170 7.59 -7.23 28.25
CA VAL A 170 6.51 -6.24 28.36
C VAL A 170 5.81 -6.43 29.70
N LEU A 171 5.73 -5.35 30.46
CA LEU A 171 5.12 -5.29 31.78
C LEU A 171 3.93 -4.35 31.75
N LEU A 172 2.91 -4.65 32.54
CA LEU A 172 1.85 -3.72 32.87
C LEU A 172 2.44 -2.61 33.74
N ARG A 173 2.12 -1.34 33.44
CA ARG A 173 2.62 -0.20 34.21
C ARG A 173 1.84 -0.03 35.51
N GLU A 174 2.11 -0.91 36.45
CA GLU A 174 1.54 -0.96 37.78
C GLU A 174 2.65 -1.15 38.82
N GLY A 175 2.52 -0.52 39.99
CA GLY A 175 3.59 -0.47 40.98
C GLY A 175 4.83 0.30 40.53
N VAL A 176 5.99 -0.02 41.11
CA VAL A 176 7.29 0.65 40.83
C VAL A 176 8.04 0.00 39.68
N THR A 177 7.99 -1.33 39.60
CA THR A 177 8.76 -2.14 38.64
C THR A 177 7.94 -2.59 37.44
N GLY A 178 6.62 -2.39 37.46
CA GLY A 178 5.70 -3.04 36.53
C GLY A 178 5.30 -4.44 37.01
N GLU A 179 4.19 -4.94 36.48
CA GLU A 179 3.67 -6.29 36.73
C GLU A 179 3.73 -7.14 35.47
N GLU A 180 4.08 -8.42 35.62
CA GLU A 180 4.15 -9.34 34.49
C GLU A 180 2.76 -9.62 33.91
N LEU A 181 2.66 -9.69 32.58
CA LEU A 181 1.42 -10.02 31.90
C LEU A 181 1.13 -11.53 31.97
N PRO A 182 -0.02 -11.96 32.50
CA PRO A 182 -0.43 -13.35 32.41
C PRO A 182 -0.55 -13.78 30.94
N SER A 183 0.31 -14.70 30.49
CA SER A 183 0.45 -15.06 29.07
C SER A 183 -0.81 -15.67 28.43
N HIS A 184 -1.78 -16.08 29.24
CA HIS A 184 -3.07 -16.61 28.77
C HIS A 184 -4.17 -15.54 28.73
N LYS A 185 -3.91 -14.32 29.22
CA LYS A 185 -4.83 -13.16 29.18
C LYS A 185 -4.42 -12.10 28.19
N PHE A 186 -3.19 -12.12 27.70
CA PHE A 186 -2.69 -11.08 26.80
C PHE A 186 -2.08 -11.68 25.53
N ILE A 187 -2.34 -11.01 24.41
CA ILE A 187 -1.63 -11.21 23.15
C ILE A 187 -0.72 -10.00 22.97
N THR A 188 0.60 -10.23 22.96
CA THR A 188 1.61 -9.20 22.72
C THR A 188 2.13 -9.34 21.29
N HIS A 189 1.56 -8.59 20.36
CA HIS A 189 1.99 -8.59 18.96
C HIS A 189 3.16 -7.62 18.76
N ARG A 190 4.33 -8.19 18.42
CA ARG A 190 5.55 -7.43 18.14
C ARG A 190 5.78 -7.38 16.65
N HIS A 191 5.88 -6.18 16.08
CA HIS A 191 6.12 -6.00 14.65
C HIS A 191 7.48 -5.34 14.43
N LYS A 192 8.44 -6.13 13.95
CA LYS A 192 9.84 -5.69 13.82
C LYS A 192 10.11 -5.16 12.42
N GLN A 193 10.27 -3.84 12.28
CA GLN A 193 10.72 -3.20 11.04
C GLN A 193 12.24 -3.11 10.94
N LYS A 194 12.92 -3.23 12.08
CA LYS A 194 14.38 -3.32 12.17
C LYS A 194 14.76 -4.25 13.32
N SER A 195 16.00 -4.75 13.30
CA SER A 195 16.58 -5.49 14.42
C SER A 195 16.81 -4.57 15.65
N GLY A 196 16.71 -5.15 16.85
CA GLY A 196 16.90 -4.49 18.14
C GLY A 196 15.66 -4.53 19.05
N LEU A 197 15.66 -3.69 20.08
CA LEU A 197 14.58 -3.59 21.07
C LEU A 197 13.23 -3.26 20.43
N THR A 198 12.16 -3.89 20.91
CA THR A 198 10.79 -3.70 20.40
C THR A 198 10.34 -2.25 20.41
N ILE A 199 10.64 -1.50 21.48
CA ILE A 199 10.30 -0.07 21.60
C ILE A 199 10.93 0.82 20.51
N ARG A 200 11.98 0.33 19.83
CA ARG A 200 12.66 1.04 18.75
C ARG A 200 12.26 0.55 17.36
N ALA A 201 11.35 -0.40 17.26
CA ALA A 201 11.06 -1.12 16.03
C ALA A 201 9.89 -0.55 15.20
N GLY A 202 9.03 0.29 15.79
CA GLY A 202 7.90 0.90 15.09
C GLY A 202 8.30 1.95 14.04
N ILE A 203 7.55 2.04 12.94
CA ILE A 203 7.82 3.03 11.88
C ILE A 203 7.59 4.47 12.33
N ALA A 204 6.72 4.68 13.33
CA ALA A 204 6.42 6.00 13.87
C ALA A 204 7.69 6.73 14.30
N ARG A 205 8.65 6.00 14.88
CA ARG A 205 9.95 6.53 15.32
C ARG A 205 10.71 7.30 14.23
N VAL A 206 10.66 6.83 12.98
CA VAL A 206 11.32 7.49 11.85
C VAL A 206 10.36 8.49 11.20
N ALA A 207 9.07 8.13 11.08
CA ALA A 207 8.04 8.97 10.51
C ALA A 207 7.87 10.30 11.26
N SER A 208 8.02 10.33 12.59
CA SER A 208 7.90 11.55 13.41
C SER A 208 8.83 12.67 12.96
N TRP A 209 10.02 12.35 12.44
CA TRP A 209 10.93 13.37 11.89
C TRP A 209 10.38 13.97 10.61
N SER A 210 9.90 13.13 9.69
CA SER A 210 9.31 13.58 8.42
C SER A 210 8.07 14.42 8.68
N TRP A 211 7.18 13.95 9.56
CA TRP A 211 6.00 14.67 10.00
C TRP A 211 6.34 16.04 10.58
N MET A 212 7.31 16.13 11.51
CA MET A 212 7.69 17.40 12.14
C MET A 212 8.18 18.43 11.10
N PHE A 213 9.04 18.02 10.17
CA PHE A 213 9.54 18.92 9.12
C PHE A 213 8.44 19.32 8.12
N LYS A 214 7.54 18.40 7.79
CA LYS A 214 6.34 18.68 6.99
C LYS A 214 5.43 19.69 7.70
N ALA A 215 5.13 19.48 8.99
CA ALA A 215 4.28 20.36 9.78
C ALA A 215 4.82 21.79 9.86
N PHE A 216 6.14 21.96 10.02
CA PHE A 216 6.78 23.28 9.94
C PHE A 216 6.60 23.92 8.56
N THR A 217 6.81 23.14 7.50
CA THR A 217 6.65 23.61 6.12
C THR A 217 5.22 24.08 5.84
N VAL A 218 4.21 23.30 6.24
CA VAL A 218 2.79 23.63 6.05
C VAL A 218 2.40 24.85 6.88
N LYS A 219 2.90 24.97 8.10
CA LYS A 219 2.68 26.16 8.94
C LYS A 219 3.26 27.41 8.29
N ASP A 220 4.51 27.36 7.84
CA ASP A 220 5.17 28.49 7.19
C ASP A 220 4.47 28.86 5.88
N TRP A 221 3.98 27.86 5.14
CA TRP A 221 3.18 28.08 3.94
C TRP A 221 1.86 28.78 4.24
N ALA A 222 1.14 28.37 5.29
CA ALA A 222 -0.09 29.03 5.71
C ALA A 222 0.14 30.50 6.11
N ILE A 223 1.21 30.78 6.86
CA ILE A 223 1.63 32.16 7.21
C ILE A 223 1.98 32.96 5.95
N PHE A 224 2.70 32.34 5.01
CA PHE A 224 3.02 32.98 3.73
C PHE A 224 1.76 33.32 2.95
N CYS A 225 0.83 32.37 2.80
CA CYS A 225 -0.46 32.61 2.14
C CYS A 225 -1.29 33.69 2.83
N GLN A 226 -1.25 33.77 4.17
CA GLN A 226 -1.94 34.83 4.91
C GLN A 226 -1.32 36.22 4.65
N ASN A 227 0.00 36.32 4.63
CA ASN A 227 0.72 37.59 4.50
C ASN A 227 0.81 38.09 3.04
N PHE A 228 0.91 37.17 2.08
CA PHE A 228 1.17 37.48 0.66
C PHE A 228 0.06 37.05 -0.29
N GLY A 229 -0.95 36.31 0.19
CA GLY A 229 -2.08 35.87 -0.64
C GLY A 229 -3.05 37.00 -1.00
N GLN A 230 -2.98 38.14 -0.33
CA GLN A 230 -3.74 39.34 -0.67
C GLN A 230 -2.81 40.56 -0.75
N PRO A 231 -2.70 41.22 -1.93
CA PRO A 231 -1.88 42.42 -2.04
C PRO A 231 -2.50 43.57 -1.22
N ILE A 232 -1.71 44.17 -0.33
CA ILE A 232 -2.11 45.38 0.40
C ILE A 232 -2.14 46.55 -0.58
N ARG A 233 -3.26 47.28 -0.59
CA ARG A 233 -3.43 48.46 -1.45
C ARG A 233 -3.10 49.70 -0.67
N ILE A 234 -2.09 50.45 -1.14
CA ILE A 234 -1.61 51.64 -0.47
C ILE A 234 -1.87 52.87 -1.35
N GLY A 235 -2.83 53.70 -0.95
CA GLY A 235 -3.07 55.02 -1.54
C GLY A 235 -2.05 56.03 -1.01
N LYS A 236 -1.34 56.73 -1.90
CA LYS A 236 -0.33 57.73 -1.54
C LYS A 236 -0.87 59.14 -1.79
N TYR A 237 -0.91 60.00 -0.78
CA TYR A 237 -1.30 61.41 -0.92
C TYR A 237 -0.13 62.36 -0.65
N GLY A 238 -0.17 63.57 -1.25
CA GLY A 238 0.88 64.59 -1.09
C GLY A 238 0.62 65.55 0.07
N ARG A 239 1.64 66.32 0.49
CA ARG A 239 1.59 67.28 1.61
C ARG A 239 0.50 68.36 1.55
N GLY A 240 -0.09 68.60 0.38
CA GLY A 240 -1.19 69.56 0.18
C GLY A 240 -2.59 68.95 0.08
N ALA A 241 -2.75 67.64 0.27
CA ALA A 241 -4.05 66.99 0.13
C ALA A 241 -5.03 67.41 1.23
N THR A 242 -6.19 67.88 0.83
CA THR A 242 -7.30 68.24 1.72
C THR A 242 -7.96 66.99 2.32
N GLU A 243 -8.65 67.13 3.45
CA GLU A 243 -9.37 65.99 4.07
C GLU A 243 -10.42 65.38 3.14
N ALA A 244 -11.09 66.21 2.33
CA ALA A 244 -12.04 65.71 1.33
C ALA A 244 -11.38 64.81 0.26
N GLU A 245 -10.16 65.14 -0.16
CA GLU A 245 -9.39 64.33 -1.12
C GLU A 245 -8.88 63.03 -0.47
N LYS A 246 -8.50 63.05 0.81
CA LYS A 246 -8.13 61.85 1.57
C LYS A 246 -9.31 60.90 1.73
N ASP A 247 -10.50 61.42 2.01
CA ASP A 247 -11.74 60.63 2.12
C ASP A 247 -12.16 60.00 0.79
N VAL A 248 -11.96 60.71 -0.32
CA VAL A 248 -12.19 60.16 -1.67
C VAL A 248 -11.17 59.07 -1.98
N LEU A 249 -9.89 59.28 -1.66
CA LEU A 249 -8.84 58.29 -1.83
C LEU A 249 -9.09 57.05 -0.96
N TRP A 250 -9.49 57.21 0.30
CA TRP A 250 -9.86 56.12 1.19
C TRP A 250 -11.02 55.30 0.61
N ARG A 251 -12.10 55.97 0.18
CA ARG A 251 -13.23 55.30 -0.48
C ARG A 251 -12.81 54.56 -1.76
N ALA A 252 -11.92 55.13 -2.56
CA ALA A 252 -11.42 54.48 -3.77
C ALA A 252 -10.58 53.23 -3.44
N VAL A 253 -9.65 53.31 -2.48
CA VAL A 253 -8.78 52.18 -2.13
C VAL A 253 -9.55 51.06 -1.42
N SER A 254 -10.53 51.42 -0.56
CA SER A 254 -11.33 50.46 0.19
C SER A 254 -12.49 49.83 -0.62
N SER A 255 -12.92 50.44 -1.72
CA SER A 255 -14.01 49.89 -2.57
C SER A 255 -13.54 48.87 -3.62
N ILE A 256 -12.24 48.82 -3.95
CA ILE A 256 -11.67 47.95 -4.99
C ILE A 256 -11.38 46.53 -4.46
N ALA A 257 -12.31 45.94 -3.71
CA ALA A 257 -12.32 44.55 -3.17
C ALA A 257 -11.62 44.30 -1.81
N GLY A 258 -12.28 44.67 -0.72
CA GLY A 258 -12.05 44.09 0.63
C GLY A 258 -10.96 44.72 1.50
N ASP A 259 -10.96 44.31 2.77
CA ASP A 259 -10.49 45.00 4.00
C ASP A 259 -8.97 45.31 4.13
N CYS A 260 -8.15 45.09 3.10
CA CYS A 260 -6.70 45.35 3.13
C CYS A 260 -6.29 46.64 2.39
N ALA A 261 -6.77 47.78 2.90
CA ALA A 261 -6.52 49.12 2.36
C ALA A 261 -5.83 50.04 3.37
N ALA A 262 -4.86 50.83 2.92
CA ALA A 262 -4.22 51.88 3.72
C ALA A 262 -4.00 53.14 2.89
N ILE A 263 -4.04 54.31 3.53
CA ILE A 263 -3.59 55.57 2.94
C ILE A 263 -2.44 56.15 3.75
N ILE A 264 -1.37 56.57 3.08
CA ILE A 264 -0.17 57.13 3.74
C ILE A 264 0.31 58.40 3.02
N PRO A 265 0.89 59.38 3.75
CA PRO A 265 1.65 60.46 3.13
C PRO A 265 2.80 59.89 2.30
N ARG A 266 3.06 60.49 1.13
CA ARG A 266 4.16 60.09 0.24
C ARG A 266 5.52 60.10 0.95
N GLU A 267 5.71 61.01 1.90
CA GLU A 267 6.95 61.21 2.66
C GLU A 267 7.18 60.15 3.76
N MET A 268 6.17 59.34 4.10
CA MET A 268 6.25 58.28 5.10
C MET A 268 6.33 56.87 4.47
N LEU A 269 6.73 56.79 3.19
CA LEU A 269 6.89 55.51 2.50
C LEU A 269 8.05 54.71 3.13
N ILE A 270 7.74 53.53 3.66
CA ILE A 270 8.73 52.53 4.05
C ILE A 270 8.79 51.49 2.93
N GLU A 271 9.91 51.42 2.22
CA GLU A 271 10.16 50.38 1.22
C GLU A 271 10.92 49.22 1.87
N LEU A 272 10.28 48.05 1.90
CA LEU A 272 10.94 46.81 2.27
C LEU A 272 11.85 46.40 1.11
N THR A 273 13.15 46.24 1.38
CA THR A 273 14.12 45.78 0.36
C THR A 273 13.82 44.32 0.01
N GLU A 274 13.23 44.10 -1.16
CA GLU A 274 12.92 42.75 -1.64
C GLU A 274 14.20 42.03 -2.05
N VAL A 275 14.53 40.93 -1.36
CA VAL A 275 15.52 39.96 -1.84
C VAL A 275 14.81 39.13 -2.91
N GLY A 276 15.18 39.34 -4.17
CA GLY A 276 14.43 38.84 -5.33
C GLY A 276 14.23 37.31 -5.35
N SER A 277 12.97 36.88 -5.40
CA SER A 277 12.41 35.85 -6.29
C SER A 277 11.04 35.39 -5.76
N LYS A 278 9.98 36.13 -6.12
CA LYS A 278 8.60 35.86 -5.66
C LYS A 278 7.95 34.63 -6.33
N GLY A 279 8.42 34.23 -7.52
CA GLY A 279 7.78 33.17 -8.31
C GLY A 279 8.16 31.75 -7.91
N THR A 280 9.37 31.53 -7.38
CA THR A 280 9.86 30.17 -7.05
C THR A 280 9.54 29.76 -5.61
N THR A 281 9.22 30.71 -4.73
CA THR A 281 9.11 30.46 -3.28
C THR A 281 7.83 29.74 -2.88
N THR A 282 6.70 29.96 -3.57
CA THR A 282 5.42 29.31 -3.23
C THR A 282 5.45 27.80 -3.53
N ASP A 283 5.91 27.43 -4.73
CA ASP A 283 6.05 26.03 -5.15
C ASP A 283 7.02 25.24 -4.25
N MET A 284 7.99 25.90 -3.62
CA MET A 284 8.95 25.23 -2.74
C MET A 284 8.30 24.62 -1.49
N TYR A 285 7.26 25.25 -0.94
CA TYR A 285 6.57 24.72 0.24
C TYR A 285 5.85 23.43 -0.10
N GLU A 286 5.05 23.42 -1.18
CA GLU A 286 4.33 22.24 -1.64
C GLU A 286 5.31 21.12 -2.03
N ARG A 287 6.33 21.41 -2.84
CA ARG A 287 7.34 20.42 -3.25
C ARG A 287 8.08 19.80 -2.06
N ARG A 288 8.34 20.58 -1.01
CA ARG A 288 8.97 20.06 0.20
C ARG A 288 8.00 19.18 1.00
N ALA A 289 6.74 19.58 1.14
CA ALA A 289 5.72 18.78 1.80
C ALA A 289 5.48 17.45 1.05
N ASP A 290 5.34 17.50 -0.27
CA ASP A 290 5.21 16.33 -1.14
C ASP A 290 6.46 15.43 -1.10
N TRP A 291 7.66 16.00 -1.02
CA TRP A 291 8.86 15.19 -0.81
C TRP A 291 8.80 14.38 0.49
N HIS A 292 8.35 15.00 1.59
CA HIS A 292 8.17 14.31 2.88
C HIS A 292 7.10 13.20 2.79
N ASP A 293 6.00 13.45 2.09
CA ASP A 293 4.96 12.45 1.85
C ASP A 293 5.47 11.27 1.03
N ARG A 294 6.25 11.51 -0.02
CA ARG A 294 6.91 10.43 -0.77
C ARG A 294 7.88 9.62 0.09
N GLN A 295 8.61 10.22 1.03
CA GLN A 295 9.45 9.45 1.96
C GLN A 295 8.62 8.61 2.93
N VAL A 296 7.49 9.14 3.41
CA VAL A 296 6.56 8.40 4.27
C VAL A 296 5.92 7.23 3.51
N SER A 297 5.50 7.43 2.26
CA SER A 297 5.01 6.35 1.39
C SER A 297 6.02 5.22 1.23
N LYS A 298 7.30 5.54 0.96
CA LYS A 298 8.37 4.52 0.90
C LYS A 298 8.56 3.79 2.23
N LEU A 299 8.53 4.53 3.33
CA LEU A 299 8.71 3.96 4.67
C LEU A 299 7.58 2.98 5.01
N VAL A 300 6.34 3.32 4.67
CA VAL A 300 5.16 2.54 5.08
C VAL A 300 4.81 1.46 4.05
N LEU A 301 4.71 1.81 2.77
CA LEU A 301 4.23 0.93 1.69
C LEU A 301 5.37 0.38 0.81
N GLY A 302 6.63 0.77 1.06
CA GLY A 302 7.79 0.34 0.26
C GLY A 302 7.92 1.01 -1.10
N GLN A 303 6.96 1.87 -1.48
CA GLN A 303 6.86 2.45 -2.81
C GLN A 303 6.20 3.84 -2.79
N THR A 304 6.36 4.61 -3.87
CA THR A 304 5.87 6.01 -3.95
C THR A 304 4.63 6.19 -4.81
N ALA A 305 4.21 5.19 -5.59
CA ALA A 305 2.98 5.28 -6.38
C ALA A 305 1.77 5.03 -5.47
N THR A 306 1.44 6.04 -4.68
CA THR A 306 0.09 6.23 -4.14
C THR A 306 -0.73 7.01 -5.17
N THR A 307 -2.03 7.22 -4.91
CA THR A 307 -2.99 7.88 -5.83
C THR A 307 -2.47 9.17 -6.50
N ASP A 308 -1.53 9.87 -5.86
CA ASP A 308 -0.97 11.15 -6.32
C ASP A 308 0.22 11.02 -7.30
N ALA A 309 0.80 9.83 -7.47
CA ALA A 309 2.04 9.61 -8.23
C ALA A 309 1.85 8.77 -9.49
N ILE A 310 0.74 8.99 -10.21
CA ILE A 310 0.50 8.39 -11.53
C ILE A 310 1.27 9.21 -12.58
N ALA A 311 2.58 9.03 -12.60
CA ALA A 311 3.46 9.41 -13.71
C ALA A 311 4.23 8.16 -14.16
N GLY A 312 3.51 7.13 -14.61
CA GLY A 312 4.08 5.88 -15.09
C GLY A 312 2.98 4.92 -15.55
N GLY A 313 3.09 4.39 -16.76
CA GLY A 313 2.06 3.54 -17.39
C GLY A 313 1.81 2.21 -16.65
N HIS A 314 0.90 1.39 -17.20
CA HIS A 314 0.40 0.14 -16.59
C HIS A 314 1.48 -0.82 -16.03
N ALA A 315 2.69 -0.86 -16.62
CA ALA A 315 3.79 -1.70 -16.15
C ALA A 315 4.30 -1.29 -14.75
N VAL A 316 4.36 0.01 -14.45
CA VAL A 316 4.84 0.56 -13.16
C VAL A 316 3.86 0.21 -12.05
N GLY A 317 2.55 0.25 -12.33
CA GLY A 317 1.51 -0.15 -11.37
C GLY A 317 1.60 -1.62 -10.95
N LYS A 318 2.00 -2.53 -11.87
CA LYS A 318 2.14 -3.96 -11.58
C LYS A 318 3.30 -4.24 -10.63
N GLU A 319 4.46 -3.60 -10.85
CA GLU A 319 5.63 -3.75 -9.97
C GLU A 319 5.36 -3.22 -8.55
N HIS A 320 4.68 -2.08 -8.45
CA HIS A 320 4.28 -1.52 -7.15
C HIS A 320 3.31 -2.41 -6.38
N ARG A 321 2.38 -3.06 -7.09
CA ARG A 321 1.48 -4.03 -6.48
C ARG A 321 2.25 -5.23 -5.92
N LEU A 322 3.29 -5.71 -6.60
CA LEU A 322 4.12 -6.81 -6.10
C LEU A 322 4.83 -6.45 -4.79
N VAL A 323 5.41 -5.25 -4.71
CA VAL A 323 6.06 -4.76 -3.46
C VAL A 323 5.05 -4.67 -2.32
N GLN A 324 3.85 -4.17 -2.59
CA GLN A 324 2.79 -4.11 -1.60
C GLN A 324 2.36 -5.51 -1.13
N GLU A 325 2.26 -6.47 -2.05
CA GLU A 325 1.91 -7.86 -1.74
C GLU A 325 3.01 -8.57 -0.92
N ASP A 326 4.28 -8.27 -1.16
CA ASP A 326 5.37 -8.80 -0.34
C ASP A 326 5.32 -8.28 1.10
N ILE A 327 5.04 -6.98 1.29
CA ILE A 327 4.84 -6.38 2.61
C ILE A 327 3.59 -6.95 3.29
N GLU A 328 2.47 -7.02 2.58
CA GLU A 328 1.21 -7.61 3.06
C GLU A 328 1.44 -9.05 3.54
N ARG A 329 2.14 -9.87 2.74
CA ARG A 329 2.48 -11.26 3.07
C ARG A 329 3.40 -11.35 4.29
N ALA A 330 4.39 -10.48 4.41
CA ALA A 330 5.31 -10.44 5.55
C ALA A 330 4.57 -10.09 6.85
N ASP A 331 3.72 -9.06 6.81
CA ASP A 331 2.90 -8.63 7.94
C ASP A 331 1.91 -9.73 8.35
N ALA A 332 1.25 -10.37 7.38
CA ALA A 332 0.31 -11.47 7.60
C ALA A 332 0.99 -12.72 8.21
N ARG A 333 2.23 -13.02 7.81
CA ARG A 333 3.05 -14.08 8.42
C ARG A 333 3.42 -13.74 9.87
N CYS A 334 3.79 -12.48 10.14
CA CYS A 334 4.17 -12.03 11.48
C CYS A 334 3.01 -12.18 12.48
N ILE A 335 1.81 -11.71 12.10
CA ILE A 335 0.61 -11.84 12.94
C ILE A 335 0.20 -13.31 13.12
N SER A 336 0.29 -14.12 12.05
CA SER A 336 0.04 -15.55 12.13
C SER A 336 0.97 -16.25 13.13
N SER A 337 2.26 -15.88 13.19
CA SER A 337 3.19 -16.43 14.19
C SER A 337 2.74 -16.10 15.60
N THR A 338 2.39 -14.83 15.85
CA THR A 338 1.92 -14.36 17.16
C THR A 338 0.69 -15.14 17.62
N LEU A 339 -0.30 -15.33 16.74
CA LEU A 339 -1.52 -16.06 17.05
C LEU A 339 -1.24 -17.53 17.38
N ASN A 340 -0.40 -18.19 16.57
CA ASN A 340 -0.03 -19.59 16.75
C ASN A 340 0.82 -19.85 17.99
N GLU A 341 1.51 -18.84 18.51
CA GLU A 341 2.33 -18.94 19.72
C GLU A 341 1.53 -18.63 20.99
N GLN A 342 0.66 -17.61 20.96
CA GLN A 342 0.08 -17.05 22.18
C GLN A 342 -1.41 -17.38 22.36
N LEU A 343 -2.19 -17.46 21.27
CA LEU A 343 -3.65 -17.58 21.34
C LEU A 343 -4.12 -19.02 21.10
N ILE A 344 -3.75 -19.60 19.95
CA ILE A 344 -4.27 -20.90 19.50
C ILE A 344 -3.93 -22.04 20.48
N PRO A 345 -2.70 -22.12 21.05
CA PRO A 345 -2.40 -23.14 22.05
C PRO A 345 -3.29 -23.07 23.28
N ASN A 346 -3.64 -21.86 23.75
CA ASN A 346 -4.51 -21.66 24.90
C ASN A 346 -5.97 -22.04 24.61
N ILE A 347 -6.49 -21.72 23.41
CA ILE A 347 -7.83 -22.15 22.99
C ILE A 347 -7.95 -23.68 23.07
N VAL A 348 -6.97 -24.40 22.55
CA VAL A 348 -6.99 -25.87 22.57
C VAL A 348 -6.75 -26.39 24.00
N ALA A 349 -5.79 -25.83 24.73
CA ALA A 349 -5.42 -26.29 26.07
C ALA A 349 -6.55 -26.14 27.10
N PHE A 350 -7.32 -25.06 27.05
CA PHE A 350 -8.45 -24.87 27.95
C PHE A 350 -9.61 -25.84 27.70
N ASN A 351 -9.71 -26.43 26.50
CA ASN A 351 -10.80 -27.35 26.15
C ASN A 351 -10.38 -28.82 26.20
N PHE A 352 -9.13 -29.13 25.86
CA PHE A 352 -8.64 -30.51 25.72
C PHE A 352 -7.41 -30.82 26.58
N GLY A 353 -6.90 -29.85 27.33
CA GLY A 353 -5.62 -29.95 28.02
C GLY A 353 -4.41 -29.67 27.09
N PRO A 354 -3.21 -29.50 27.65
CA PRO A 354 -1.99 -29.28 26.89
C PRO A 354 -1.76 -30.38 25.85
N GLN A 355 -1.29 -29.99 24.66
CA GLN A 355 -1.07 -30.89 23.53
C GLN A 355 0.38 -30.77 23.05
N ASP A 356 0.93 -31.84 22.47
CA ASP A 356 2.25 -31.78 21.83
C ASP A 356 2.21 -31.02 20.49
N HIS A 357 1.06 -31.08 19.81
CA HIS A 357 0.84 -30.45 18.51
C HIS A 357 -0.49 -29.71 18.46
N TYR A 358 -0.43 -28.48 17.94
CA TYR A 358 -1.58 -27.57 17.84
C TYR A 358 -1.92 -27.27 16.37
N PRO A 359 -3.21 -27.02 16.06
CA PRO A 359 -3.61 -26.49 14.75
C PRO A 359 -2.85 -25.21 14.42
N LYS A 360 -2.64 -24.96 13.12
CA LYS A 360 -1.98 -23.75 12.63
C LYS A 360 -2.99 -22.85 11.94
N VAL A 361 -3.11 -21.63 12.45
CA VAL A 361 -3.87 -20.54 11.85
C VAL A 361 -2.97 -19.73 10.93
N ARG A 362 -3.47 -19.39 9.74
CA ARG A 362 -2.79 -18.50 8.80
C ARG A 362 -3.74 -17.40 8.36
N VAL A 363 -3.33 -16.16 8.61
CA VAL A 363 -3.89 -14.96 7.98
C VAL A 363 -3.17 -14.80 6.64
N GLY A 364 -3.91 -14.79 5.54
CA GLY A 364 -3.32 -14.62 4.22
C GLY A 364 -4.09 -15.34 3.13
N ARG A 365 -3.87 -14.90 1.89
CA ARG A 365 -4.36 -15.64 0.72
C ARG A 365 -3.71 -17.03 0.74
N PRO A 366 -4.47 -18.10 0.47
CA PRO A 366 -3.88 -19.41 0.22
C PRO A 366 -2.77 -19.26 -0.83
N ASP A 367 -1.62 -19.90 -0.63
CA ASP A 367 -0.49 -19.95 -1.60
C ASP A 367 -0.89 -20.84 -2.80
N GLU A 368 -2.04 -20.55 -3.37
CA GLU A 368 -2.68 -21.32 -4.40
C GLU A 368 -2.36 -20.69 -5.75
N VAL A 369 -1.61 -21.42 -6.57
CA VAL A 369 -1.37 -21.09 -7.97
C VAL A 369 -2.70 -20.76 -8.65
N PRO A 370 -2.85 -19.61 -9.31
CA PRO A 370 -4.08 -19.26 -10.02
C PRO A 370 -4.55 -20.43 -10.89
N LEU A 371 -5.86 -20.68 -10.89
CA LEU A 371 -6.43 -21.85 -11.58
C LEU A 371 -6.04 -21.91 -13.07
N GLY A 372 -5.87 -20.76 -13.72
CA GLY A 372 -5.38 -20.67 -15.10
C GLY A 372 -3.95 -21.16 -15.26
N GLU A 373 -3.01 -20.66 -14.45
CA GLU A 373 -1.61 -21.12 -14.46
C GLU A 373 -1.49 -22.60 -14.10
N PHE A 374 -2.29 -23.07 -13.14
CA PHE A 374 -2.36 -24.49 -12.80
C PHE A 374 -2.90 -25.33 -13.96
N ALA A 375 -3.97 -24.89 -14.64
CA ALA A 375 -4.56 -25.60 -15.77
C ALA A 375 -3.58 -25.66 -16.95
N GLU A 376 -2.90 -24.56 -17.28
CA GLU A 376 -1.88 -24.52 -18.33
C GLU A 376 -0.67 -25.41 -17.99
N ALA A 377 -0.18 -25.35 -16.75
CA ALA A 377 0.93 -26.18 -16.31
C ALA A 377 0.54 -27.66 -16.32
N PHE A 378 -0.68 -27.99 -15.87
CA PHE A 378 -1.20 -29.35 -15.88
C PHE A 378 -1.41 -29.86 -17.31
N ASP A 379 -1.95 -29.06 -18.23
CA ASP A 379 -2.11 -29.44 -19.65
C ASP A 379 -0.77 -29.78 -20.30
N LYS A 380 0.25 -28.92 -20.08
CA LYS A 380 1.62 -29.15 -20.58
C LYS A 380 2.24 -30.42 -19.98
N LEU A 381 2.09 -30.64 -18.67
CA LEU A 381 2.70 -31.78 -17.97
C LEU A 381 1.94 -33.10 -18.17
N ALA A 382 0.62 -33.05 -18.36
CA ALA A 382 -0.21 -34.22 -18.64
C ALA A 382 0.18 -34.86 -19.98
N LEU A 383 0.53 -34.04 -20.99
CA LEU A 383 1.09 -34.52 -22.26
C LEU A 383 2.43 -35.26 -22.09
N HIS A 384 3.17 -34.98 -21.02
CA HIS A 384 4.41 -35.67 -20.65
C HIS A 384 4.21 -36.82 -19.65
N GLY A 385 2.97 -37.17 -19.32
CA GLY A 385 2.63 -38.33 -18.49
C GLY A 385 2.42 -38.04 -17.00
N LEU A 386 2.34 -36.78 -16.57
CA LEU A 386 1.92 -36.46 -15.20
C LEU A 386 0.44 -36.83 -15.03
N THR A 387 0.14 -37.68 -14.04
CA THR A 387 -1.24 -38.03 -13.66
C THR A 387 -1.57 -37.47 -12.28
N ALA A 388 -2.81 -37.02 -12.10
CA ALA A 388 -3.33 -36.55 -10.82
C ALA A 388 -4.66 -37.26 -10.51
N GLU A 389 -4.93 -37.49 -9.23
CA GLU A 389 -6.20 -38.05 -8.79
C GLU A 389 -7.34 -37.07 -9.07
N GLU A 390 -8.52 -37.59 -9.43
CA GLU A 390 -9.69 -36.76 -9.72
C GLU A 390 -10.12 -35.94 -8.50
N SER A 391 -10.05 -36.52 -7.30
CA SER A 391 -10.33 -35.86 -6.03
C SER A 391 -9.45 -34.63 -5.83
N TYR A 392 -8.14 -34.77 -6.10
CA TYR A 392 -7.17 -33.69 -6.01
C TYR A 392 -7.50 -32.53 -6.95
N LEU A 393 -7.85 -32.81 -8.21
CA LEU A 393 -8.23 -31.77 -9.18
C LEU A 393 -9.55 -31.07 -8.80
N ARG A 394 -10.51 -31.83 -8.28
CA ARG A 394 -11.81 -31.33 -7.82
C ARG A 394 -11.66 -30.41 -6.61
N ASP A 395 -10.88 -30.82 -5.62
CA ASP A 395 -10.58 -30.02 -4.43
C ASP A 395 -9.83 -28.74 -4.81
N ARG A 396 -8.85 -28.85 -5.72
CA ARG A 396 -8.11 -27.70 -6.26
C ARG A 396 -9.03 -26.68 -6.96
N MET A 397 -10.03 -27.14 -7.71
CA MET A 397 -11.00 -26.29 -8.40
C MET A 397 -12.16 -25.82 -7.51
N GLY A 398 -12.23 -26.28 -6.25
CA GLY A 398 -13.37 -26.04 -5.37
C GLY A 398 -14.68 -26.68 -5.87
N ILE A 399 -14.59 -27.71 -6.72
CA ILE A 399 -15.74 -28.41 -7.30
C ILE A 399 -15.99 -29.69 -6.49
N PRO A 400 -17.00 -29.74 -5.60
CA PRO A 400 -17.26 -30.92 -4.79
C PRO A 400 -17.60 -32.13 -5.66
N ALA A 401 -17.30 -33.33 -5.15
CA ALA A 401 -17.71 -34.57 -5.80
C ALA A 401 -19.25 -34.60 -5.93
N PRO A 402 -19.78 -34.98 -7.10
CA PRO A 402 -21.22 -34.99 -7.32
C PRO A 402 -21.90 -36.02 -6.41
N LYS A 403 -22.93 -35.58 -5.67
CA LYS A 403 -23.79 -36.49 -4.91
C LYS A 403 -24.61 -37.35 -5.88
N ALA A 404 -24.95 -38.57 -5.47
CA ALA A 404 -25.80 -39.45 -6.28
C ALA A 404 -27.13 -38.75 -6.62
N GLY A 405 -27.40 -38.57 -7.92
CA GLY A 405 -28.59 -37.86 -8.42
C GLY A 405 -28.44 -36.33 -8.60
N ALA A 406 -27.27 -35.76 -8.40
CA ALA A 406 -27.02 -34.34 -8.68
C ALA A 406 -27.09 -34.04 -10.18
N ILE A 407 -27.73 -32.93 -10.55
CA ILE A 407 -27.76 -32.43 -11.94
C ILE A 407 -26.37 -31.85 -12.25
N LEU A 408 -25.68 -32.42 -13.23
CA LEU A 408 -24.33 -32.00 -13.65
C LEU A 408 -24.41 -31.01 -14.82
N VAL A 409 -23.51 -30.03 -14.84
CA VAL A 409 -23.37 -29.03 -15.91
C VAL A 409 -21.96 -29.17 -16.52
N GLY A 410 -21.88 -29.28 -17.84
CA GLY A 410 -20.62 -29.52 -18.57
C GLY A 410 -20.32 -30.99 -18.90
N GLY A 411 -19.28 -31.22 -19.70
CA GLY A 411 -18.86 -32.55 -20.18
C GLY A 411 -18.38 -32.51 -21.63
N ARG A 412 -17.38 -33.34 -21.97
CA ARG A 412 -16.91 -33.47 -23.36
C ARG A 412 -18.05 -34.06 -24.18
N LYS A 413 -18.55 -33.32 -25.19
CA LYS A 413 -19.44 -33.90 -26.20
C LYS A 413 -18.68 -35.06 -26.84
N PRO A 414 -19.20 -36.30 -26.83
CA PRO A 414 -18.48 -37.40 -27.46
C PRO A 414 -18.33 -37.07 -28.95
N GLU A 415 -17.10 -36.82 -29.36
CA GLU A 415 -16.76 -36.77 -30.78
C GLU A 415 -17.04 -38.17 -31.33
N PRO A 416 -17.88 -38.32 -32.37
CA PRO A 416 -18.13 -39.64 -32.94
C PRO A 416 -16.78 -40.18 -33.42
N ALA A 417 -16.42 -41.35 -32.92
CA ALA A 417 -15.24 -42.08 -33.36
C ALA A 417 -15.27 -42.14 -34.90
N SER A 418 -14.37 -41.38 -35.54
CA SER A 418 -14.18 -41.42 -36.98
C SER A 418 -13.80 -42.86 -37.32
N GLY A 419 -14.76 -43.58 -37.92
CA GLY A 419 -14.53 -44.89 -38.48
C GLY A 419 -13.33 -44.84 -39.40
N ALA A 420 -12.43 -45.79 -39.22
CA ALA A 420 -11.38 -46.07 -40.16
C ALA A 420 -12.01 -46.47 -41.50
N ASP A 421 -11.60 -45.82 -42.59
CA ASP A 421 -11.40 -46.56 -43.83
C ASP A 421 -10.20 -46.01 -44.62
N PRO A 422 -9.40 -46.88 -45.25
CA PRO A 422 -8.08 -46.58 -45.77
C PRO A 422 -8.11 -46.30 -47.28
N ALA A 423 -7.49 -45.20 -47.71
CA ALA A 423 -6.74 -45.04 -48.97
C ALA A 423 -6.73 -43.57 -49.40
N ALA A 424 -5.61 -42.88 -49.18
CA ALA A 424 -5.16 -41.82 -50.07
C ALA A 424 -3.64 -41.63 -49.91
N VAL A 425 -2.93 -41.86 -51.01
CA VAL A 425 -1.49 -41.64 -51.22
C VAL A 425 -1.14 -40.15 -51.01
N PRO A 426 0.03 -39.80 -50.45
CA PRO A 426 0.39 -38.41 -50.18
C PRO A 426 0.97 -37.71 -51.43
N PRO A 427 0.65 -36.42 -51.69
CA PRO A 427 1.50 -35.60 -52.53
C PRO A 427 2.31 -34.59 -51.71
N ALA A 428 3.62 -34.82 -51.76
CA ALA A 428 4.72 -33.88 -51.97
C ALA A 428 4.79 -32.56 -51.17
N LYS A 429 5.88 -32.46 -50.41
CA LYS A 429 6.55 -31.22 -49.99
C LYS A 429 6.72 -30.27 -51.19
N LYS A 430 6.32 -29.01 -51.01
CA LYS A 430 6.82 -27.88 -51.80
C LYS A 430 7.62 -26.95 -50.90
N ASP A 431 8.84 -26.69 -51.36
CA ASP A 431 9.82 -25.79 -50.75
C ASP A 431 9.27 -24.37 -50.61
N ARG A 432 9.58 -23.74 -49.46
CA ARG A 432 9.42 -22.30 -49.24
C ARG A 432 10.60 -21.58 -49.90
N PRO A 433 10.38 -20.62 -50.83
CA PRO A 433 11.39 -19.62 -51.14
C PRO A 433 11.32 -18.46 -50.14
N GLU A 434 12.47 -17.83 -49.94
CA GLU A 434 12.80 -16.82 -48.93
C GLU A 434 11.90 -15.57 -49.00
N LYS A 435 11.57 -15.04 -47.81
CA LYS A 435 10.81 -13.79 -47.66
C LYS A 435 11.75 -12.59 -47.83
N THR A 436 11.59 -11.84 -48.92
CA THR A 436 12.03 -10.44 -49.01
C THR A 436 10.96 -9.50 -48.45
N VAL A 437 11.41 -8.49 -47.71
CA VAL A 437 10.66 -7.50 -46.89
C VAL A 437 9.56 -6.72 -47.63
N HIS A 438 9.49 -6.82 -48.96
CA HIS A 438 8.61 -5.99 -49.78
C HIS A 438 7.21 -6.56 -50.05
N SER A 439 6.87 -7.78 -49.57
CA SER A 439 5.51 -8.33 -49.74
C SER A 439 4.54 -7.98 -48.60
N ALA A 440 5.00 -7.29 -47.56
CA ALA A 440 4.16 -6.92 -46.41
C ALA A 440 3.16 -5.80 -46.72
N PHE A 441 3.41 -4.97 -47.76
CA PHE A 441 2.59 -3.79 -48.02
C PHE A 441 1.27 -4.07 -48.77
N ASN A 442 1.11 -5.25 -49.40
CA ASN A 442 -0.06 -5.56 -50.21
C ASN A 442 -1.13 -6.41 -49.51
N HIS A 443 -0.90 -6.84 -48.26
CA HIS A 443 -1.94 -7.53 -47.48
C HIS A 443 -2.82 -6.58 -46.64
N LEU A 444 -2.68 -5.26 -46.83
CA LEU A 444 -3.51 -4.23 -46.18
C LEU A 444 -4.97 -4.19 -46.67
N PHE A 445 -5.38 -5.06 -47.60
CA PHE A 445 -6.77 -5.14 -48.08
C PHE A 445 -7.24 -6.61 -48.21
N ARG A 446 -8.22 -6.97 -47.35
CA ARG A 446 -8.93 -8.27 -47.19
C ARG A 446 -8.17 -9.26 -46.27
N SER A 447 -8.75 -9.76 -45.18
CA SER A 447 -10.13 -10.21 -44.99
C SER A 447 -10.61 -10.11 -43.53
N LEU A 448 -11.92 -9.86 -43.40
CA LEU A 448 -12.75 -9.96 -42.19
C LEU A 448 -13.00 -11.42 -41.76
N HIS A 449 -12.87 -11.74 -40.46
CA HIS A 449 -13.96 -12.11 -39.52
C HIS A 449 -13.46 -12.78 -38.22
N ALA A 450 -14.20 -12.49 -37.13
CA ALA A 450 -14.18 -13.03 -35.75
C ALA A 450 -13.34 -12.23 -34.72
N LYS A 451 -13.88 -11.09 -34.27
CA LYS A 451 -13.25 -10.20 -33.28
C LYS A 451 -13.38 -10.74 -31.84
N SER A 452 -12.23 -11.00 -31.22
CA SER A 452 -12.03 -11.02 -29.77
C SER A 452 -12.13 -9.59 -29.21
N SER A 453 -12.52 -9.45 -27.94
CA SER A 453 -12.56 -8.17 -27.23
C SER A 453 -11.20 -7.47 -27.13
N ASN A 454 -10.09 -8.22 -27.24
CA ASN A 454 -8.73 -7.67 -27.22
C ASN A 454 -8.38 -6.90 -28.51
N ASP A 455 -8.80 -7.37 -29.69
CA ASP A 455 -8.49 -6.71 -30.97
C ASP A 455 -9.09 -5.31 -31.07
N ILE A 456 -10.27 -5.09 -30.49
CA ILE A 456 -10.93 -3.77 -30.48
C ILE A 456 -10.12 -2.77 -29.64
N VAL A 457 -9.53 -3.22 -28.54
CA VAL A 457 -8.70 -2.39 -27.65
C VAL A 457 -7.36 -2.09 -28.32
N VAL A 458 -6.75 -3.08 -28.96
CA VAL A 458 -5.49 -2.93 -29.70
C VAL A 458 -5.66 -2.00 -30.91
N ASP A 459 -6.78 -2.09 -31.64
CA ASP A 459 -7.11 -1.19 -32.76
C ASP A 459 -7.28 0.26 -32.29
N GLU A 460 -7.97 0.49 -31.16
CA GLU A 460 -8.16 1.83 -30.58
C GLU A 460 -6.85 2.44 -30.06
N LEU A 461 -5.98 1.63 -29.46
CA LEU A 461 -4.64 2.07 -29.04
C LEU A 461 -3.76 2.44 -30.24
N THR A 462 -3.82 1.65 -31.32
CA THR A 462 -3.12 1.94 -32.57
C THR A 462 -3.60 3.26 -33.18
N ALA A 463 -4.92 3.48 -33.25
CA ALA A 463 -5.51 4.70 -33.82
C ALA A 463 -5.25 5.97 -32.97
N ARG A 464 -5.01 5.83 -31.66
CA ARG A 464 -4.57 6.93 -30.79
C ARG A 464 -3.09 7.24 -31.01
N LEU A 465 -2.26 6.21 -31.08
CA LEU A 465 -0.82 6.33 -31.29
C LEU A 465 -0.52 6.95 -32.67
N GLU A 466 -1.30 6.64 -33.69
CA GLU A 466 -1.23 7.30 -35.00
C GLU A 466 -1.58 8.79 -34.94
N ARG A 467 -2.62 9.18 -34.18
CA ARG A 467 -2.99 10.59 -33.99
C ARG A 467 -1.92 11.36 -33.22
N ASP A 468 -1.37 10.77 -32.18
CA ASP A 468 -0.35 11.39 -31.34
C ASP A 468 0.98 11.52 -32.10
N ALA A 469 1.35 10.50 -32.90
CA ALA A 469 2.50 10.55 -33.79
C ALA A 469 2.31 11.61 -34.91
N ALA A 470 1.12 11.71 -35.50
CA ALA A 470 0.80 12.73 -36.49
C ALA A 470 0.86 14.16 -35.89
N GLY A 471 0.41 14.33 -34.65
CA GLY A 471 0.52 15.60 -33.91
C GLY A 471 1.96 16.00 -33.61
N ALA A 472 2.81 15.04 -33.21
CA ALA A 472 4.23 15.27 -32.99
C ALA A 472 4.98 15.65 -34.28
N LEU A 473 4.64 15.01 -35.41
CA LEU A 473 5.21 15.28 -36.75
C LEU A 473 4.71 16.59 -37.37
N GLY A 474 3.53 17.08 -37.00
CA GLY A 474 2.88 18.26 -37.59
C GLY A 474 3.53 19.60 -37.24
N GLY A 475 4.32 19.67 -36.17
CA GLY A 475 5.03 20.90 -35.76
C GLY A 475 6.54 20.85 -35.92
N MET A 476 7.08 19.90 -36.69
CA MET A 476 8.51 19.84 -37.02
C MET A 476 8.80 20.61 -38.30
N VAL A 477 9.95 21.28 -38.36
CA VAL A 477 10.47 21.85 -39.61
C VAL A 477 10.71 20.71 -40.62
N ASP A 478 10.28 20.88 -41.87
CA ASP A 478 10.24 19.82 -42.90
C ASP A 478 11.59 19.09 -43.10
N GLN A 479 12.70 19.80 -42.89
CA GLN A 479 14.06 19.26 -42.97
C GLN A 479 14.35 18.20 -41.89
N VAL A 480 13.89 18.43 -40.65
CA VAL A 480 14.04 17.48 -39.53
C VAL A 480 13.13 16.27 -39.73
N LYS A 481 11.89 16.52 -40.19
CA LYS A 481 10.94 15.45 -40.52
C LYS A 481 11.50 14.51 -41.58
N THR A 482 12.13 15.07 -42.61
CA THR A 482 12.77 14.28 -43.67
C THR A 482 13.97 13.49 -43.16
N ALA A 483 14.80 14.09 -42.30
CA ALA A 483 15.94 13.42 -41.68
C ALA A 483 15.52 12.23 -40.80
N LEU A 484 14.45 12.36 -40.01
CA LEU A 484 13.89 11.29 -39.19
C LEU A 484 13.27 10.17 -40.02
N MET A 485 12.50 10.50 -41.06
CA MET A 485 11.85 9.50 -41.93
C MET A 485 12.85 8.68 -42.75
N GLN A 486 14.06 9.19 -42.96
CA GLN A 486 15.13 8.51 -43.70
C GLN A 486 16.16 7.83 -42.79
N ALA A 487 16.02 7.97 -41.47
CA ALA A 487 16.93 7.36 -40.51
C ALA A 487 16.60 5.87 -40.36
N THR A 488 17.65 5.06 -40.25
CA THR A 488 17.51 3.60 -40.10
C THR A 488 17.50 3.16 -38.63
N ASP A 489 18.09 3.95 -37.73
CA ASP A 489 18.06 3.76 -36.30
C ASP A 489 18.15 5.11 -35.54
N LEU A 490 18.03 5.06 -34.21
CA LEU A 490 18.05 6.24 -33.33
C LEU A 490 19.38 7.02 -33.38
N ARG A 491 20.49 6.34 -33.66
CA ARG A 491 21.81 6.94 -33.71
C ARG A 491 22.03 7.66 -35.04
N ASP A 492 21.61 7.03 -36.14
CA ASP A 492 21.57 7.61 -37.49
C ASP A 492 20.66 8.85 -37.53
N ALA A 493 19.51 8.80 -36.86
CA ALA A 493 18.62 9.95 -36.69
C ALA A 493 19.30 11.13 -35.98
N ALA A 494 19.96 10.88 -34.85
CA ALA A 494 20.67 11.93 -34.10
C ALA A 494 21.83 12.54 -34.91
N GLU A 495 22.59 11.73 -35.63
CA GLU A 495 23.70 12.19 -36.47
C GLU A 495 23.23 13.01 -37.68
N ARG A 496 22.08 12.67 -38.27
CA ARG A 496 21.49 13.43 -39.38
C ARG A 496 20.93 14.76 -38.91
N ILE A 497 20.28 14.80 -37.75
CA ILE A 497 19.75 16.04 -37.18
C ILE A 497 20.90 16.97 -36.76
N ALA A 498 21.98 16.43 -36.20
CA ALA A 498 23.17 17.21 -35.82
C ALA A 498 23.90 17.85 -37.03
N LYS A 499 23.68 17.35 -38.24
CA LYS A 499 24.22 17.92 -39.48
C LYS A 499 23.33 19.00 -40.10
N LEU A 500 22.12 19.20 -39.58
CA LEU A 500 21.25 20.30 -40.00
C LEU A 500 21.68 21.56 -39.24
N ASP A 501 22.04 22.61 -39.98
CA ASP A 501 22.42 23.91 -39.41
C ASP A 501 21.16 24.66 -38.95
N LEU A 502 20.68 24.30 -37.75
CA LEU A 502 19.46 24.83 -37.14
C LEU A 502 19.80 25.77 -35.98
N GLU A 503 18.97 26.80 -35.80
CA GLU A 503 19.04 27.67 -34.62
C GLU A 503 18.84 26.86 -33.33
N PRO A 504 19.53 27.21 -32.21
CA PRO A 504 19.59 26.39 -31.00
C PRO A 504 18.22 26.01 -30.42
N ASP A 505 17.26 26.94 -30.45
CA ASP A 505 15.91 26.71 -29.94
C ASP A 505 15.10 25.74 -30.83
N ALA A 506 15.27 25.85 -32.15
CA ALA A 506 14.64 24.97 -33.12
C ALA A 506 15.22 23.55 -33.07
N LEU A 507 16.53 23.43 -32.79
CA LEU A 507 17.18 22.15 -32.57
C LEU A 507 16.70 21.48 -31.27
N ALA A 508 16.57 22.24 -30.19
CA ALA A 508 16.05 21.74 -28.91
C ALA A 508 14.60 21.23 -29.04
N GLU A 509 13.74 21.98 -29.74
CA GLU A 509 12.37 21.56 -29.99
C GLU A 509 12.29 20.33 -30.91
N ALA A 510 13.12 20.28 -31.95
CA ALA A 510 13.25 19.12 -32.83
C ALA A 510 13.69 17.85 -32.08
N MET A 511 14.67 17.96 -31.18
CA MET A 511 15.15 16.84 -30.36
C MET A 511 14.08 16.37 -29.36
N ALA A 512 13.37 17.29 -28.70
CA ALA A 512 12.29 16.95 -27.77
C ALA A 512 11.14 16.19 -28.47
N ARG A 513 10.71 16.67 -29.64
CA ARG A 513 9.67 16.01 -30.44
C ARG A 513 10.16 14.69 -31.06
N GLY A 514 11.43 14.60 -31.45
CA GLY A 514 12.05 13.36 -31.94
C GLY A 514 12.14 12.28 -30.86
N MET A 515 12.47 12.64 -29.61
CA MET A 515 12.44 11.72 -28.48
C MET A 515 11.02 11.23 -28.16
N ALA A 516 10.02 12.10 -28.27
CA ALA A 516 8.61 11.72 -28.13
C ALA A 516 8.18 10.71 -29.21
N LEU A 517 8.56 10.93 -30.47
CA LEU A 517 8.30 9.99 -31.57
C LEU A 517 9.02 8.65 -31.40
N ALA A 518 10.27 8.67 -30.92
CA ALA A 518 11.01 7.45 -30.59
C ALA A 518 10.33 6.63 -29.50
N HIS A 519 9.79 7.30 -28.47
CA HIS A 519 9.04 6.65 -27.41
C HIS A 519 7.73 6.03 -27.93
N LEU A 520 7.01 6.74 -28.80
CA LEU A 520 5.79 6.24 -29.45
C LEU A 520 6.09 5.06 -30.39
N ALA A 521 7.21 5.08 -31.12
CA ALA A 521 7.65 3.97 -31.95
C ALA A 521 7.98 2.71 -31.12
N GLY A 522 8.58 2.88 -29.94
CA GLY A 522 8.81 1.79 -28.99
C GLY A 522 7.49 1.20 -28.43
N GLN A 523 6.49 2.05 -28.21
CA GLN A 523 5.14 1.60 -27.83
C GLN A 523 4.45 0.84 -28.97
N ALA A 524 4.61 1.27 -30.22
CA ALA A 524 4.08 0.56 -31.39
C ALA A 524 4.67 -0.85 -31.53
N THR A 525 5.99 -1.02 -31.34
CA THR A 525 6.61 -2.36 -31.37
C THR A 525 6.09 -3.29 -30.28
N LEU A 526 5.78 -2.75 -29.09
CA LEU A 526 5.19 -3.54 -28.00
C LEU A 526 3.73 -3.94 -28.31
N ILE A 527 2.98 -3.09 -29.01
CA ILE A 527 1.62 -3.40 -29.46
C ILE A 527 1.64 -4.47 -30.56
N ASP A 528 2.62 -4.44 -31.46
CA ASP A 528 2.81 -5.49 -32.47
C ASP A 528 3.25 -6.83 -31.84
N ASP A 529 4.11 -6.80 -30.81
CA ASP A 529 4.46 -7.99 -30.04
C ASP A 529 3.22 -8.59 -29.33
N LEU A 530 2.31 -7.74 -28.84
CA LEU A 530 1.03 -8.17 -28.26
C LEU A 530 0.11 -8.81 -29.30
N ARG A 531 0.10 -8.33 -30.55
CA ARG A 531 -0.64 -8.97 -31.66
C ARG A 531 -0.04 -10.32 -32.08
N SER A 532 1.29 -10.45 -32.03
CA SER A 532 1.99 -11.68 -32.46
C SER A 532 1.90 -12.85 -31.49
N ASN A 533 1.54 -12.59 -30.21
CA ASN A 533 1.38 -13.62 -29.20
C ASN A 533 -0.02 -14.28 -29.19
N ASP A 534 -0.96 -13.77 -29.99
CA ASP A 534 -2.34 -14.29 -30.13
C ASP A 534 -2.56 -15.10 -31.44
N GLU A 535 -1.53 -15.23 -32.31
CA GLU A 535 -1.47 -16.21 -33.43
C GLU A 535 -0.71 -17.48 -33.02
#